data_AF-A0A3L7YQX4-F1
#
_entry.id   AF-A0A3L7YQX4-F1
#
_cell.length_a   1.000
_cell.length_b   1.000
_cell.length_c   1.000
_cell.angle_alpha   90.00
_cell.angle_beta   90.00
_cell.angle_gamma   90.00
#
_symmetry.space_group_name_H-M   'P 1'
#
loop_
_entity.id
_entity.type
_entity.pdbx_description
1 polymer ?
#
loop_
_entity_poly.entity_id
_entity_poly.type
_entity_poly.pdbx_seq_one_letter_code
_entity_poly.pdbx_strand_id
1 'polypeptide(L)'
;MPESTSTRRRARSLATARLAALTDTAAELGEVEVSRPWAETIVAVAVAAGVAHFATGPGTVLAGAAAALLGAVGVNAVRRAEVRDLPMGTEVVLGGLIALAIAGVVRLVPTGIGAVIAITAGIGILRAVIEWELRLRRSSNGSLHRDRVVSLAVFTLVLFAASIGISALVPGIVTLPSTPSARPDPVGPLAVLAVGIGSAAVAALLAAGMSSLRRERTSAIVRDALGAAALNGAASILFASVGVARLAGPAGLAVLFYARE
;
A
#
# COMPACT_ATOMS: atom_id res chain seq x y z
N MET A 1 -39.27 9.68 38.26
CA MET A 1 -38.79 10.56 37.17
C MET A 1 -38.76 9.73 35.88
N PRO A 2 -39.59 10.03 34.87
CA PRO A 2 -39.70 9.23 33.67
C PRO A 2 -38.82 9.81 32.56
N GLU A 3 -37.56 9.39 32.47
CA GLU A 3 -36.74 9.69 31.29
C GLU A 3 -37.21 8.87 30.08
N SER A 4 -38.06 9.52 29.30
CA SER A 4 -37.92 9.70 27.85
C SER A 4 -37.85 8.45 26.96
N THR A 5 -39.01 7.83 26.72
CA THR A 5 -39.27 7.02 25.52
C THR A 5 -38.98 7.79 24.21
N SER A 6 -39.05 9.13 24.25
CA SER A 6 -38.76 10.05 23.14
C SER A 6 -37.29 10.11 22.76
N THR A 7 -36.35 10.09 23.72
CA THR A 7 -34.90 10.13 23.43
C THR A 7 -34.45 8.81 22.82
N ARG A 8 -35.00 7.68 23.30
CA ARG A 8 -34.69 6.34 22.78
C ARG A 8 -35.19 6.15 21.33
N ARG A 9 -36.34 6.74 20.98
CA ARG A 9 -36.83 6.81 19.59
C ARG A 9 -35.95 7.72 18.71
N ARG A 10 -35.54 8.89 19.20
CA ARG A 10 -34.62 9.80 18.49
C ARG A 10 -33.24 9.19 18.24
N ALA A 11 -32.70 8.47 19.22
CA ALA A 11 -31.43 7.78 19.08
C ALA A 11 -31.49 6.67 18.01
N ARG A 12 -32.59 5.90 17.99
CA ARG A 12 -32.83 4.91 16.93
C ARG A 12 -33.01 5.54 15.57
N SER A 13 -33.77 6.63 15.45
CA SER A 13 -33.97 7.32 14.16
C SER A 13 -32.68 7.93 13.61
N LEU A 14 -31.81 8.45 14.48
CA LEU A 14 -30.49 8.95 14.10
C LEU A 14 -29.53 7.81 13.71
N ALA A 15 -29.59 6.66 14.39
CA ALA A 15 -28.81 5.49 14.04
C ALA A 15 -29.24 4.90 12.68
N THR A 16 -30.56 4.81 12.42
CA THR A 16 -31.08 4.37 11.12
C THR A 16 -30.81 5.38 10.02
N ALA A 17 -30.86 6.69 10.29
CA ALA A 17 -30.50 7.71 9.30
C ALA A 17 -29.00 7.69 8.98
N ARG A 18 -28.14 7.40 9.96
CA ARG A 18 -26.70 7.20 9.72
C ARG A 18 -26.41 5.92 8.96
N LEU A 19 -27.13 4.84 9.26
CA LEU A 19 -27.05 3.59 8.51
C LEU A 19 -27.52 3.77 7.07
N ALA A 20 -28.63 4.49 6.87
CA ALA A 20 -29.15 4.85 5.55
C ALA A 20 -28.14 5.70 4.76
N ALA A 21 -27.55 6.71 5.39
CA ALA A 21 -26.53 7.54 4.76
C ALA A 21 -25.26 6.76 4.42
N LEU A 22 -24.87 5.78 5.24
CA LEU A 22 -23.76 4.87 4.97
C LEU A 22 -24.08 3.87 3.86
N THR A 23 -25.31 3.38 3.77
CA THR A 23 -25.75 2.53 2.66
C THR A 23 -25.90 3.31 1.37
N ASP A 24 -26.33 4.57 1.42
CA ASP A 24 -26.41 5.46 0.25
C ASP A 24 -25.01 5.84 -0.24
N THR A 25 -24.04 6.10 0.65
CA THR A 25 -22.63 6.27 0.23
C THR A 25 -22.03 4.97 -0.29
N ALA A 26 -22.42 3.81 0.25
CA ALA A 26 -21.99 2.51 -0.28
C ALA A 26 -22.65 2.19 -1.64
N ALA A 27 -23.88 2.66 -1.88
CA ALA A 27 -24.60 2.54 -3.14
C ALA A 27 -24.05 3.52 -4.20
N GLU A 28 -23.72 4.76 -3.84
CA GLU A 28 -23.00 5.70 -4.70
C GLU A 28 -21.62 5.17 -5.10
N LEU A 29 -20.91 4.49 -4.19
CA LEU A 29 -19.67 3.78 -4.52
C LEU A 29 -19.88 2.60 -5.48
N GLY A 30 -21.09 2.03 -5.51
CA GLY A 30 -21.49 0.94 -6.40
C GLY A 30 -21.95 1.39 -7.79
N GLU A 31 -22.44 2.63 -7.94
CA GLU A 31 -22.92 3.19 -9.20
C GLU A 31 -21.86 3.95 -10.02
N VAL A 32 -20.63 4.10 -9.51
CA VAL A 32 -19.53 4.59 -10.36
C VAL A 32 -19.18 3.49 -11.35
N GLU A 33 -19.64 3.62 -12.60
CA GLU A 33 -19.25 2.75 -13.71
C GLU A 33 -17.73 2.59 -13.72
N VAL A 34 -17.27 1.44 -13.21
CA VAL A 34 -15.85 1.11 -13.17
C VAL A 34 -15.44 0.79 -14.60
N SER A 35 -14.47 1.53 -15.14
CA SER A 35 -13.96 1.24 -16.47
C SER A 35 -13.52 -0.22 -16.53
N ARG A 36 -13.77 -0.91 -17.65
CA ARG A 36 -13.39 -2.33 -17.80
C ARG A 36 -11.94 -2.64 -17.36
N PRO A 37 -10.93 -1.80 -17.70
CA PRO A 37 -9.56 -1.99 -17.22
C PRO A 37 -9.41 -1.91 -15.70
N TRP A 38 -10.16 -1.04 -15.02
CA TRP A 38 -10.18 -0.99 -13.56
C TRP A 38 -10.75 -2.26 -12.97
N ALA A 39 -11.88 -2.75 -13.49
CA ALA A 39 -12.50 -3.98 -13.00
C ALA A 39 -11.53 -5.18 -13.14
N GLU A 40 -10.88 -5.32 -14.31
CA GLU A 40 -9.88 -6.37 -14.55
C GLU A 40 -8.68 -6.25 -13.60
N THR A 41 -8.18 -5.03 -13.34
CA THR A 41 -7.08 -4.77 -12.40
C THR A 41 -7.45 -5.14 -10.97
N ILE A 42 -8.64 -4.74 -10.54
CA ILE A 42 -9.15 -5.00 -9.19
C ILE A 42 -9.26 -6.50 -8.94
N VAL A 43 -9.88 -7.23 -9.89
CA VAL A 43 -10.01 -8.68 -9.79
C VAL A 43 -8.63 -9.35 -9.77
N ALA A 44 -7.71 -8.94 -10.64
CA ALA A 44 -6.36 -9.51 -10.68
C ALA A 44 -5.59 -9.32 -9.36
N VAL A 45 -5.63 -8.11 -8.79
CA VAL A 45 -4.96 -7.80 -7.51
C VAL A 45 -5.64 -8.54 -6.35
N ALA A 46 -6.97 -8.60 -6.32
CA ALA A 46 -7.71 -9.33 -5.29
C ALA A 46 -7.39 -10.83 -5.32
N VAL A 47 -7.33 -11.44 -6.51
CA VAL A 47 -6.94 -12.84 -6.69
C VAL A 47 -5.51 -13.06 -6.23
N ALA A 48 -4.56 -12.22 -6.62
CA ALA A 48 -3.16 -12.35 -6.19
C ALA A 48 -3.00 -12.20 -4.67
N ALA A 49 -3.72 -11.27 -4.05
CA ALA A 49 -3.75 -11.11 -2.60
C ALA A 49 -4.38 -12.33 -1.89
N GLY A 50 -5.45 -12.89 -2.44
CA GLY A 50 -6.04 -14.14 -1.96
C GLY A 50 -5.06 -15.32 -2.06
N VAL A 51 -4.34 -15.45 -3.18
CA VAL A 51 -3.30 -16.47 -3.33
C VAL A 51 -2.18 -16.25 -2.30
N ALA A 52 -1.73 -15.01 -2.08
CA ALA A 52 -0.72 -14.69 -1.08
C ALA A 52 -1.15 -15.05 0.36
N HIS A 53 -2.44 -14.92 0.65
CA HIS A 53 -3.03 -15.26 1.95
C HIS A 53 -3.00 -16.76 2.25
N PHE A 54 -3.27 -17.61 1.25
CA PHE A 54 -3.29 -19.07 1.41
C PHE A 54 -1.97 -19.76 1.07
N ALA A 55 -1.06 -19.08 0.38
CA ALA A 55 0.24 -19.63 0.03
C ALA A 55 1.13 -19.86 1.27
N THR A 56 2.00 -20.85 1.18
CA THR A 56 2.99 -21.17 2.22
C THR A 56 4.41 -21.17 1.64
N GLY A 57 5.39 -20.85 2.49
CA GLY A 57 6.81 -20.84 2.09
C GLY A 57 7.08 -19.90 0.90
N PRO A 58 7.91 -20.30 -0.08
CA PRO A 58 8.34 -19.41 -1.17
C PRO A 58 7.21 -18.97 -2.10
N GLY A 59 6.07 -19.69 -2.13
CA GLY A 59 4.90 -19.31 -2.93
C GLY A 59 4.31 -17.95 -2.54
N THR A 60 4.53 -17.50 -1.31
CA THR A 60 4.04 -16.20 -0.81
C THR A 60 4.79 -15.03 -1.45
N VAL A 61 6.10 -15.15 -1.63
CA VAL A 61 6.92 -14.14 -2.31
C VAL A 61 6.52 -14.05 -3.78
N LEU A 62 6.28 -15.19 -4.44
CA LEU A 62 5.81 -15.23 -5.83
C LEU A 62 4.42 -14.60 -5.99
N ALA A 63 3.50 -14.86 -5.06
CA ALA A 63 2.18 -14.23 -5.07
C ALA A 63 2.25 -12.71 -4.86
N GLY A 64 3.13 -12.24 -3.97
CA GLY A 64 3.40 -10.82 -3.79
C GLY A 64 4.01 -10.15 -5.04
N ALA A 65 4.99 -10.81 -5.67
CA ALA A 65 5.57 -10.34 -6.94
C ALA A 65 4.53 -10.30 -8.07
N ALA A 66 3.67 -11.32 -8.16
CA ALA A 66 2.56 -11.35 -9.10
C ALA A 66 1.57 -10.21 -8.84
N ALA A 67 1.22 -9.93 -7.58
CA ALA A 67 0.38 -8.79 -7.23
C ALA A 67 1.00 -7.47 -7.68
N ALA A 68 2.32 -7.28 -7.46
CA ALA A 68 3.03 -6.09 -7.91
C ALA A 68 2.99 -5.91 -9.44
N LEU A 69 3.26 -6.99 -10.19
CA LEU A 69 3.22 -6.96 -11.65
C LEU A 69 1.81 -6.72 -12.18
N LEU A 70 0.80 -7.38 -11.62
CA LEU A 70 -0.61 -7.20 -12.01
C LEU A 70 -1.11 -5.79 -11.69
N GLY A 71 -0.71 -5.22 -10.55
CA GLY A 71 -1.01 -3.83 -10.20
C GLY A 71 -0.38 -2.85 -11.20
N ALA A 72 0.90 -3.04 -11.54
CA ALA A 72 1.59 -2.19 -12.51
C ALA A 72 0.99 -2.30 -13.92
N VAL A 73 0.78 -3.53 -14.41
CA VAL A 73 0.20 -3.79 -15.74
C VAL A 73 -1.23 -3.26 -15.82
N GLY A 74 -2.03 -3.52 -14.78
CA GLY A 74 -3.41 -3.06 -14.70
C GLY A 74 -3.53 -1.54 -14.68
N VAL A 75 -2.73 -0.86 -13.85
CA VAL A 75 -2.69 0.61 -13.81
C VAL A 75 -2.21 1.20 -15.15
N ASN A 76 -1.24 0.57 -15.80
CA ASN A 76 -0.83 0.99 -17.15
C ASN A 76 -1.95 0.79 -18.19
N ALA A 77 -2.78 -0.26 -18.06
CA ALA A 77 -3.96 -0.46 -18.91
C ALA A 77 -5.04 0.61 -18.65
N VAL A 78 -5.33 0.91 -17.37
CA VAL A 78 -6.23 2.00 -16.96
C VAL A 78 -5.76 3.33 -17.54
N ARG A 79 -4.47 3.66 -17.40
CA ARG A 79 -3.91 4.90 -17.96
C ARG A 79 -4.14 4.98 -19.47
N ARG A 80 -3.84 3.91 -20.22
CA ARG A 80 -4.03 3.89 -21.68
C ARG A 80 -5.50 4.02 -22.09
N ALA A 81 -6.43 3.60 -21.25
CA ALA A 81 -7.85 3.73 -21.51
C ALA A 81 -8.38 5.13 -21.18
N GLU A 82 -7.96 5.71 -20.05
CA GLU A 82 -8.53 6.95 -19.51
C GLU A 82 -7.74 8.20 -19.90
N VAL A 83 -6.43 8.08 -20.13
CA VAL A 83 -5.53 9.22 -20.44
C VAL A 83 -4.46 8.81 -21.45
N ARG A 84 -4.83 8.76 -22.73
CA ARG A 84 -3.96 8.31 -23.82
C ARG A 84 -2.76 9.21 -24.09
N ASP A 85 -2.90 10.51 -23.84
CA ASP A 85 -1.93 11.51 -24.30
C ASP A 85 -0.81 11.80 -23.29
N LEU A 86 -0.89 11.22 -22.09
CA LEU A 86 0.15 11.39 -21.08
C LEU A 86 1.24 10.31 -21.22
N PRO A 87 2.53 10.71 -21.20
CA PRO A 87 3.62 9.75 -21.12
C PRO A 87 3.56 8.97 -19.80
N MET A 88 4.14 7.78 -19.81
CA MET A 88 4.21 6.93 -18.63
C MET A 88 4.91 7.64 -17.48
N GLY A 89 4.25 7.66 -16.32
CA GLY A 89 4.76 8.25 -15.11
C GLY A 89 4.92 7.26 -13.96
N THR A 90 4.95 7.81 -12.75
CA THR A 90 5.11 7.08 -11.50
C THR A 90 3.86 6.29 -11.09
N GLU A 91 2.72 6.49 -11.75
CA GLU A 91 1.47 5.80 -11.46
C GLU A 91 1.59 4.29 -11.58
N VAL A 92 2.37 3.81 -12.55
CA VAL A 92 2.60 2.37 -12.76
C VAL A 92 3.41 1.77 -11.62
N VAL A 93 4.43 2.50 -11.14
CA VAL A 93 5.26 2.09 -10.01
C VAL A 93 4.42 2.08 -8.73
N LEU A 94 3.66 3.15 -8.48
CA LEU A 94 2.77 3.25 -7.31
C LEU A 94 1.69 2.15 -7.34
N GLY A 95 1.11 1.86 -8.50
CA GLY A 95 0.15 0.79 -8.69
C GLY A 95 0.70 -0.58 -8.29
N GLY A 96 1.92 -0.91 -8.75
CA GLY A 96 2.58 -2.15 -8.37
C GLY A 96 2.94 -2.22 -6.89
N LEU A 97 3.45 -1.13 -6.31
CA LEU A 97 3.85 -1.09 -4.90
C LEU A 97 2.65 -1.17 -3.94
N ILE A 98 1.52 -0.54 -4.30
CA ILE A 98 0.29 -0.64 -3.52
C ILE A 98 -0.27 -2.05 -3.64
N ALA A 99 -0.29 -2.66 -4.83
CA ALA A 99 -0.74 -4.05 -4.98
C ALA A 99 0.12 -5.05 -4.20
N LEU A 100 1.44 -4.85 -4.16
CA LEU A 100 2.36 -5.60 -3.29
C LEU A 100 1.99 -5.43 -1.80
N ALA A 101 1.73 -4.19 -1.37
CA ALA A 101 1.33 -3.88 0.00
C ALA A 101 0.00 -4.57 0.36
N ILE A 102 -0.99 -4.55 -0.53
CA ILE A 102 -2.28 -5.24 -0.35
C ILE A 102 -2.05 -6.73 -0.13
N ALA A 103 -1.27 -7.38 -0.99
CA ALA A 103 -0.99 -8.82 -0.85
C ALA A 103 -0.35 -9.16 0.49
N GLY A 104 0.59 -8.34 0.97
CA GLY A 104 1.20 -8.53 2.28
C GLY A 104 0.26 -8.25 3.45
N VAL A 105 -0.55 -7.19 3.41
CA VAL A 105 -1.51 -6.86 4.48
C VAL A 105 -2.59 -7.93 4.59
N VAL A 106 -3.17 -8.36 3.46
CA VAL A 106 -4.23 -9.37 3.44
C VAL A 106 -3.75 -10.70 4.05
N ARG A 107 -2.46 -11.03 3.88
CA ARG A 107 -1.85 -12.19 4.54
C ARG A 107 -1.79 -12.08 6.07
N LEU A 108 -1.64 -10.88 6.62
CA LEU A 108 -1.57 -10.67 8.07
C LEU A 108 -2.92 -10.73 8.77
N VAL A 109 -4.01 -10.53 8.02
CA VAL A 109 -5.36 -10.47 8.58
C VAL A 109 -5.93 -11.88 8.68
N PRO A 110 -6.60 -12.27 9.79
CA PRO A 110 -7.28 -13.56 9.90
C PRO A 110 -8.30 -13.79 8.78
N THR A 111 -8.51 -15.05 8.41
CA THR A 111 -9.56 -15.47 7.47
C THR A 111 -10.93 -14.98 7.93
N GLY A 112 -11.76 -14.52 6.98
CA GLY A 112 -13.12 -14.06 7.23
C GLY A 112 -13.32 -12.58 6.85
N ILE A 113 -14.21 -11.90 7.57
CA ILE A 113 -14.64 -10.52 7.26
C ILE A 113 -13.45 -9.55 7.24
N GLY A 114 -12.46 -9.76 8.11
CA GLY A 114 -11.25 -8.94 8.14
C GLY A 114 -10.49 -8.94 6.81
N ALA A 115 -10.33 -10.11 6.18
CA ALA A 115 -9.64 -10.23 4.90
C ALA A 115 -10.40 -9.50 3.78
N VAL A 116 -11.74 -9.59 3.78
CA VAL A 116 -12.59 -8.85 2.83
C VAL A 116 -12.40 -7.34 3.02
N ILE A 117 -12.48 -6.85 4.26
CA ILE A 117 -12.26 -5.42 4.56
C ILE A 117 -10.86 -4.97 4.11
N ALA A 118 -9.83 -5.78 4.36
CA ALA A 118 -8.45 -5.45 3.96
C ALA A 118 -8.30 -5.39 2.44
N ILE A 119 -8.90 -6.32 1.70
CA ILE A 119 -8.91 -6.32 0.23
C ILE A 119 -9.65 -5.08 -0.28
N THR A 120 -10.87 -4.83 0.19
CA THR A 120 -11.70 -3.70 -0.27
C THR A 120 -11.06 -2.36 0.06
N ALA A 121 -10.55 -2.17 1.28
CA ALA A 121 -9.85 -0.95 1.68
C ALA A 121 -8.57 -0.76 0.86
N GLY A 122 -7.81 -1.84 0.64
CA GLY A 122 -6.60 -1.83 -0.19
C GLY A 122 -6.88 -1.39 -1.62
N ILE A 123 -7.90 -1.97 -2.25
CA ILE A 123 -8.36 -1.59 -3.59
C ILE A 123 -8.84 -0.14 -3.62
N GLY A 124 -9.57 0.30 -2.60
CA GLY A 124 -10.01 1.69 -2.47
C GLY A 124 -8.81 2.66 -2.41
N ILE A 125 -7.77 2.33 -1.65
CA ILE A 125 -6.53 3.11 -1.57
C ILE A 125 -5.80 3.12 -2.92
N LEU A 126 -5.66 1.96 -3.57
CA LEU A 126 -5.06 1.87 -4.91
C LEU A 126 -5.77 2.82 -5.88
N ARG A 127 -7.10 2.76 -5.93
CA ARG A 127 -7.90 3.62 -6.80
C ARG A 127 -7.73 5.09 -6.45
N ALA A 128 -7.85 5.45 -5.17
CA ALA A 128 -7.73 6.83 -4.72
C ALA A 128 -6.37 7.45 -5.06
N VAL A 129 -5.27 6.71 -4.84
CA VAL A 129 -3.90 7.19 -5.12
C VAL A 129 -3.68 7.36 -6.61
N ILE A 130 -4.09 6.40 -7.44
CA ILE A 130 -3.89 6.46 -8.89
C ILE A 130 -4.76 7.56 -9.52
N GLU A 131 -6.02 7.68 -9.14
CA GLU A 131 -6.88 8.78 -9.61
C GLU A 131 -6.36 10.16 -9.17
N TRP A 132 -5.83 10.27 -7.94
CA TRP A 132 -5.18 11.49 -7.47
C TRP A 132 -3.96 11.85 -8.32
N GLU A 133 -3.09 10.88 -8.63
CA GLU A 133 -1.90 11.14 -9.44
C GLU A 133 -2.24 11.49 -10.88
N LEU A 134 -3.18 10.77 -11.50
CA LEU A 134 -3.66 11.09 -12.85
C LEU A 134 -4.29 12.49 -12.90
N ARG A 135 -5.03 12.89 -11.86
CA ARG A 135 -5.58 14.26 -11.75
C ARG A 135 -4.47 15.32 -11.65
N LEU A 136 -3.46 15.10 -10.81
CA LEU A 136 -2.33 16.03 -10.69
C LEU A 136 -1.60 16.22 -12.03
N ARG A 137 -1.36 15.13 -12.75
CA ARG A 137 -0.67 15.16 -14.06
C ARG A 137 -1.49 15.85 -15.15
N ARG A 138 -2.82 15.80 -15.07
CA ARG A 138 -3.72 16.53 -15.98
C ARG A 138 -3.79 18.03 -15.66
N SER A 139 -3.58 18.42 -14.40
CA SER A 139 -3.65 19.83 -14.02
C SER A 139 -2.44 20.59 -14.57
N SER A 140 -2.67 21.61 -15.40
CA SER A 140 -1.60 22.41 -16.03
C SER A 140 -1.03 23.50 -15.10
N ASN A 141 -1.61 23.69 -13.92
CA ASN A 141 -1.10 24.61 -12.91
C ASN A 141 0.04 23.91 -12.19
N GLY A 142 1.28 24.37 -12.38
CA GLY A 142 2.47 23.74 -11.80
C GLY A 142 2.31 23.44 -10.30
N SER A 143 2.94 22.34 -9.85
CA SER A 143 2.81 21.82 -8.47
C SER A 143 2.79 22.93 -7.41
N LEU A 144 1.66 23.11 -6.73
CA LEU A 144 1.60 23.99 -5.56
C LEU A 144 2.46 23.37 -4.46
N HIS A 145 2.98 24.20 -3.54
CA HIS A 145 3.74 23.70 -2.37
C HIS A 145 2.95 22.61 -1.61
N ARG A 146 1.63 22.79 -1.50
CA ARG A 146 0.71 21.80 -0.93
C ARG A 146 0.73 20.46 -1.66
N ASP A 147 0.78 20.44 -2.98
CA ASP A 147 0.79 19.19 -3.76
C ASP A 147 2.09 18.43 -3.58
N ARG A 148 3.21 19.15 -3.40
CA ARG A 148 4.51 18.53 -3.09
C ARG A 148 4.51 17.86 -1.72
N VAL A 149 3.96 18.53 -0.70
CA VAL A 149 3.83 17.95 0.66
C VAL A 149 2.91 16.74 0.64
N VAL A 150 1.77 16.82 -0.06
CA VAL A 150 0.85 15.68 -0.20
C VAL A 150 1.51 14.55 -0.96
N SER A 151 2.26 14.83 -2.04
CA SER A 151 3.02 13.79 -2.73
C SER A 151 4.03 13.13 -1.80
N LEU A 152 4.80 13.91 -1.05
CA LEU A 152 5.78 13.36 -0.12
C LEU A 152 5.10 12.43 0.90
N ALA A 153 3.96 12.84 1.45
CA ALA A 153 3.18 12.02 2.37
C ALA A 153 2.68 10.72 1.71
N VAL A 154 2.17 10.77 0.48
CA VAL A 154 1.70 9.60 -0.27
C VAL A 154 2.85 8.65 -0.59
N PHE A 155 3.97 9.16 -1.10
CA PHE A 155 5.16 8.35 -1.42
C PHE A 155 5.73 7.69 -0.16
N THR A 156 5.79 8.40 0.97
CA THR A 156 6.21 7.83 2.26
C THR A 156 5.24 6.76 2.77
N LEU A 157 3.92 7.00 2.66
CA LEU A 157 2.90 6.04 3.07
C LEU A 157 2.95 4.76 2.21
N VAL A 158 3.14 4.90 0.90
CA VAL A 158 3.30 3.76 -0.01
C VAL A 158 4.61 3.01 0.26
N LEU A 159 5.72 3.72 0.49
CA LEU A 159 6.99 3.09 0.89
C LEU A 159 6.79 2.25 2.16
N PHE A 160 6.13 2.83 3.17
CA PHE A 160 5.89 2.18 4.44
C PHE A 160 5.00 0.94 4.28
N ALA A 161 3.86 1.07 3.58
CA ALA A 161 2.94 -0.02 3.34
C ALA A 161 3.59 -1.16 2.53
N ALA A 162 4.36 -0.83 1.50
CA ALA A 162 5.08 -1.81 0.69
C ALA A 162 6.18 -2.52 1.50
N SER A 163 6.89 -1.81 2.39
CA SER A 163 7.92 -2.41 3.26
C SER A 163 7.31 -3.38 4.28
N ILE A 164 6.14 -3.03 4.85
CA ILE A 164 5.36 -3.96 5.68
C ILE A 164 4.91 -5.16 4.85
N GLY A 165 4.41 -4.90 3.63
CA GLY A 165 3.96 -5.95 2.73
C GLY A 165 5.07 -6.96 2.42
N ILE A 166 6.27 -6.48 2.07
CA ILE A 166 7.45 -7.32 1.84
C ILE A 166 7.79 -8.14 3.08
N SER A 167 7.82 -7.51 4.25
CA SER A 167 8.09 -8.19 5.52
C SER A 167 7.07 -9.29 5.81
N ALA A 168 5.79 -9.04 5.51
CA ALA A 168 4.72 -10.02 5.65
C ALA A 168 4.80 -11.16 4.61
N LEU A 169 5.34 -10.88 3.42
CA LEU A 169 5.46 -11.84 2.33
C LEU A 169 6.70 -12.74 2.49
N VAL A 170 7.78 -12.27 3.09
CA VAL A 170 8.98 -13.10 3.32
C VAL A 170 8.73 -14.11 4.45
N PRO A 171 8.86 -15.43 4.21
CA PRO A 171 8.65 -16.45 5.22
C PRO A 171 9.60 -16.29 6.42
N GLY A 172 9.07 -16.48 7.63
CA GLY A 172 9.85 -16.47 8.87
C GLY A 172 10.10 -15.08 9.47
N ILE A 173 9.66 -13.99 8.81
CA ILE A 173 9.84 -12.62 9.32
C ILE A 173 8.68 -12.21 10.24
N VAL A 174 7.42 -12.44 9.82
CA VAL A 174 6.23 -12.14 10.61
C VAL A 174 5.52 -13.43 11.01
N THR A 175 5.15 -13.55 12.28
CA THR A 175 4.34 -14.67 12.80
C THR A 175 2.88 -14.50 12.39
N LEU A 176 2.30 -15.52 11.74
CA LEU A 176 0.89 -15.48 11.33
C LEU A 176 -0.03 -15.76 12.54
N PRO A 177 -1.23 -15.14 12.60
CA PRO A 177 -2.17 -15.31 13.71
C PRO A 177 -2.64 -16.76 13.94
N SER A 178 -2.53 -17.63 12.94
CA SER A 178 -3.10 -18.98 12.92
C SER A 178 -2.06 -20.11 13.15
N THR A 179 -0.80 -19.79 13.43
CA THR A 179 0.24 -20.79 13.73
C THR A 179 0.57 -20.83 15.22
N PRO A 180 0.19 -21.89 15.96
CA PRO A 180 0.56 -22.06 17.36
C PRO A 180 2.00 -22.60 17.45
N SER A 181 2.99 -21.74 17.19
CA SER A 181 4.38 -22.04 17.55
C SER A 181 4.85 -21.06 18.63
N ALA A 182 4.91 -21.58 19.85
CA ALA A 182 5.39 -20.92 21.06
C ALA A 182 6.92 -20.74 21.11
N ARG A 183 7.61 -20.76 19.96
CA ARG A 183 9.04 -20.45 19.85
C ARG A 183 9.27 -19.61 18.60
N PRO A 184 9.90 -18.42 18.71
CA PRO A 184 10.40 -17.73 17.53
C PRO A 184 11.46 -18.63 16.91
N ASP A 185 11.15 -19.23 15.76
CA ASP A 185 12.21 -19.85 14.97
C ASP A 185 13.21 -18.75 14.59
N PRO A 186 14.52 -19.02 14.67
CA PRO A 186 15.54 -18.03 14.31
C PRO A 186 15.31 -17.61 12.86
N VAL A 187 15.12 -16.30 12.65
CA VAL A 187 14.97 -15.74 11.32
C VAL A 187 16.24 -16.06 10.52
N GLY A 188 16.09 -16.81 9.43
CA GLY A 188 17.22 -17.17 8.58
C GLY A 188 17.88 -15.92 7.99
N PRO A 189 19.22 -15.84 7.89
CA PRO A 189 19.94 -14.69 7.31
C PRO A 189 19.44 -14.31 5.90
N LEU A 190 19.03 -15.31 5.11
CA LEU A 190 18.48 -15.10 3.77
C LEU A 190 17.12 -14.35 3.80
N ALA A 191 16.28 -14.58 4.81
CA ALA A 191 15.02 -13.87 4.96
C ALA A 191 15.25 -12.39 5.33
N VAL A 192 16.22 -12.13 6.21
CA VAL A 192 16.65 -10.76 6.56
C VAL A 192 17.17 -10.03 5.32
N LEU A 193 18.02 -10.68 4.52
CA LEU A 193 18.53 -10.11 3.27
C LEU A 193 17.42 -9.88 2.24
N ALA A 194 16.47 -10.81 2.10
CA ALA A 194 15.34 -10.66 1.18
C ALA A 194 14.47 -9.45 1.52
N VAL A 195 14.17 -9.21 2.81
CA VAL A 195 13.44 -8.01 3.26
C VAL A 195 14.25 -6.74 2.99
N GLY A 196 15.56 -6.78 3.28
CA GLY A 196 16.49 -5.70 2.99
C GLY A 196 16.50 -5.28 1.53
N ILE A 197 16.73 -6.25 0.64
CA ILE A 197 16.80 -6.04 -0.81
C ILE A 197 15.45 -5.56 -1.35
N GLY A 198 14.34 -6.19 -0.91
CA GLY A 198 12.99 -5.77 -1.31
C GLY A 198 12.72 -4.31 -0.93
N SER A 199 12.98 -3.93 0.33
CA SER A 199 12.73 -2.58 0.81
C SER A 199 13.65 -1.54 0.16
N ALA A 200 14.91 -1.91 -0.13
CA ALA A 200 15.84 -1.10 -0.89
C ALA A 200 15.33 -0.83 -2.32
N ALA A 201 14.80 -1.85 -3.00
CA ALA A 201 14.25 -1.71 -4.35
C ALA A 201 13.02 -0.79 -4.38
N VAL A 202 12.10 -0.94 -3.42
CA VAL A 202 10.93 -0.05 -3.29
C VAL A 202 11.37 1.40 -3.06
N ALA A 203 12.32 1.62 -2.16
CA ALA A 203 12.84 2.95 -1.86
C ALA A 203 13.52 3.60 -3.08
N ALA A 204 14.35 2.84 -3.81
CA ALA A 204 14.95 3.32 -5.06
C ALA A 204 13.90 3.75 -6.08
N LEU A 205 12.87 2.92 -6.28
CA LEU A 205 11.81 3.20 -7.25
C LEU A 205 11.03 4.47 -6.90
N LEU A 206 10.71 4.67 -5.63
CA LEU A 206 9.98 5.85 -5.17
C LEU A 206 10.84 7.12 -5.19
N ALA A 207 12.12 7.04 -4.82
CA ALA A 207 13.05 8.16 -4.89
C ALA A 207 13.36 8.57 -6.34
N ALA A 208 13.53 7.59 -7.24
CA ALA A 208 13.63 7.84 -8.67
C ALA A 208 12.35 8.49 -9.23
N GLY A 209 11.18 8.06 -8.75
CA GLY A 209 9.90 8.67 -9.08
C GLY A 209 9.82 10.14 -8.67
N MET A 210 10.15 10.45 -7.41
CA MET A 210 10.13 11.82 -6.88
C MET A 210 11.11 12.76 -7.58
N SER A 211 12.33 12.29 -7.86
CA SER A 211 13.35 13.08 -8.58
C SER A 211 12.96 13.31 -10.05
N SER A 212 12.30 12.34 -10.69
CA SER A 212 11.78 12.51 -12.06
C SER A 212 10.73 13.62 -12.15
N LEU A 213 9.87 13.78 -11.13
CA LEU A 213 8.86 14.85 -11.06
C LEU A 213 9.49 16.24 -10.94
N ARG A 214 10.71 16.34 -10.40
CA ARG A 214 11.47 17.59 -10.29
C ARG A 214 12.27 17.95 -11.55
N ARG A 215 12.20 17.15 -12.63
CA ARG A 215 12.98 17.30 -13.87
C ARG A 215 14.50 17.39 -13.61
N GLU A 216 14.99 16.63 -12.63
CA GLU A 216 16.41 16.60 -12.28
C GLU A 216 17.25 15.86 -13.32
N ARG A 217 18.57 16.12 -13.33
CA ARG A 217 19.51 15.38 -14.19
C ARG A 217 19.53 13.90 -13.80
N THR A 218 19.72 13.01 -14.77
CA THR A 218 19.78 11.55 -14.56
C THR A 218 20.76 11.12 -13.46
N SER A 219 21.88 11.84 -13.28
CA SER A 219 22.85 11.57 -12.21
C SER A 219 22.30 11.84 -10.80
N ALA A 220 21.43 12.85 -10.64
CA ALA A 220 20.76 13.14 -9.37
C ALA A 220 19.69 12.08 -9.07
N ILE A 221 18.92 11.65 -10.08
CA ILE A 221 17.94 10.57 -9.96
C ILE A 221 18.61 9.29 -9.45
N VAL A 222 19.72 8.88 -10.08
CA VAL A 222 20.47 7.68 -9.68
C VAL A 222 21.05 7.81 -8.27
N ARG A 223 21.58 8.99 -7.93
CA ARG A 223 22.12 9.23 -6.58
C ARG A 223 21.05 9.15 -5.50
N ASP A 224 19.90 9.78 -5.72
CA ASP A 224 18.77 9.76 -4.80
C ASP A 224 18.21 8.34 -4.65
N ALA A 225 18.08 7.60 -5.76
CA ALA A 225 17.64 6.21 -5.76
C ALA A 225 18.60 5.31 -4.98
N LEU A 226 19.91 5.41 -5.22
CA LEU A 226 20.93 4.64 -4.51
C LEU A 226 21.01 5.01 -3.03
N GLY A 227 20.91 6.30 -2.69
CA GLY A 227 20.89 6.76 -1.31
C GLY A 227 19.68 6.22 -0.55
N ALA A 228 18.49 6.33 -1.14
CA ALA A 228 17.26 5.80 -0.57
C ALA A 228 17.30 4.27 -0.43
N ALA A 229 17.85 3.57 -1.41
CA ALA A 229 18.03 2.11 -1.37
C ALA A 229 18.98 1.68 -0.25
N ALA A 230 20.15 2.32 -0.14
CA ALA A 230 21.13 1.98 0.87
C ALA A 230 20.56 2.21 2.29
N LEU A 231 19.93 3.36 2.51
CA LEU A 231 19.34 3.70 3.81
C LEU A 231 18.19 2.76 4.18
N ASN A 232 17.21 2.58 3.31
CA ASN A 232 16.06 1.73 3.61
C ASN A 232 16.42 0.25 3.67
N GLY A 233 17.32 -0.21 2.81
CA GLY A 233 17.82 -1.59 2.83
C GLY A 233 18.54 -1.90 4.14
N ALA A 234 19.49 -1.03 4.54
CA ALA A 234 20.22 -1.20 5.80
C ALA A 234 19.29 -1.13 7.02
N ALA A 235 18.37 -0.16 7.05
CA ALA A 235 17.36 -0.07 8.10
C ALA A 235 16.53 -1.36 8.16
N SER A 236 16.01 -1.83 7.04
CA SER A 236 15.15 -3.01 6.99
C SER A 236 15.88 -4.29 7.43
N ILE A 237 17.15 -4.45 7.05
CA ILE A 237 18.02 -5.53 7.54
C ILE A 237 18.16 -5.45 9.05
N LEU A 238 18.40 -4.25 9.60
CA LEU A 238 18.55 -4.04 11.04
C LEU A 238 17.24 -4.31 11.80
N PHE A 239 16.09 -3.88 11.28
CA PHE A 239 14.79 -4.17 11.89
C PHE A 239 14.44 -5.66 11.84
N ALA A 240 14.72 -6.32 10.72
CA ALA A 240 14.50 -7.75 10.56
C ALA A 240 15.45 -8.59 11.42
N SER A 241 16.70 -8.16 11.62
CA SER A 241 17.69 -8.88 12.42
C SER A 241 17.50 -8.71 13.93
N VAL A 242 17.06 -7.53 14.39
CA VAL A 242 16.80 -7.26 15.82
C VAL A 242 15.44 -7.81 16.27
N GLY A 243 14.62 -8.35 15.35
CA GLY A 243 13.30 -8.90 15.69
C GLY A 243 12.25 -7.84 16.06
N VAL A 244 12.53 -6.57 15.76
CA VAL A 244 11.65 -5.41 16.04
C VAL A 244 10.39 -5.41 15.14
N ALA A 245 10.27 -6.42 14.26
CA ALA A 245 9.00 -6.83 13.68
C ALA A 245 7.90 -7.14 14.72
N ARG A 246 8.21 -7.18 16.03
CA ARG A 246 7.21 -7.41 17.07
C ARG A 246 6.52 -6.19 17.68
N LEU A 247 6.92 -4.92 17.47
CA LEU A 247 6.10 -3.81 18.00
C LEU A 247 6.24 -2.42 17.35
N ALA A 248 7.29 -2.13 16.58
CA ALA A 248 7.42 -0.82 15.92
C ALA A 248 8.54 -0.88 14.89
N GLY A 249 8.23 -1.27 13.65
CA GLY A 249 9.20 -1.35 12.56
C GLY A 249 9.83 0.00 12.14
N PRO A 250 10.48 0.04 10.96
CA PRO A 250 11.26 1.18 10.42
C PRO A 250 10.66 2.58 10.50
N ALA A 251 9.34 2.70 10.67
CA ALA A 251 8.62 3.95 10.89
C ALA A 251 8.99 4.69 12.18
N GLY A 252 9.48 4.01 13.23
CA GLY A 252 9.90 4.68 14.47
C GLY A 252 11.08 5.64 14.24
N LEU A 253 11.98 5.30 13.31
CA LEU A 253 13.12 6.15 12.96
C LEU A 253 12.75 7.25 11.96
N ALA A 254 11.78 7.04 11.08
CA ALA A 254 11.28 8.12 10.22
C ALA A 254 10.64 9.25 11.04
N VAL A 255 9.95 8.93 12.14
CA VAL A 255 9.37 9.94 13.05
C VAL A 255 10.44 10.58 13.95
N LEU A 256 11.43 9.82 14.44
CA LEU A 256 12.51 10.37 15.29
C LEU A 256 13.51 11.24 14.52
N PHE A 257 13.74 10.98 13.23
CA PHE A 257 14.57 11.86 12.40
C PHE A 257 13.82 13.08 11.85
N TYR A 258 12.49 13.05 11.79
CA TYR A 258 11.68 14.15 11.25
C TYR A 258 11.10 15.08 12.33
N ALA A 259 11.16 14.71 13.61
CA ALA A 259 10.82 15.61 14.74
C ALA A 259 11.98 16.55 15.14
N ARG A 260 13.05 16.60 14.34
CA ARG A 260 14.24 17.45 14.57
C ARG A 260 14.37 18.60 13.57
N GLU A 261 13.37 18.80 12.72
CA GLU A 261 13.12 20.05 11.97
C GLU A 261 11.93 20.79 12.60
#